data_AF-A0A6I1MYF6-F1
#
_entry.id   AF-A0A6I1MYF6-F1
#
_cell.length_a   1.000
_cell.length_b   1.000
_cell.length_c   1.000
_cell.angle_alpha   90.00
_cell.angle_beta   90.00
_cell.angle_gamma   90.00
#
_symmetry.space_group_name_H-M   'P 1'
#
loop_
_entity.id
_entity.type
_entity.pdbx_description
1 polymer ?
#
loop_
_entity_poly.entity_id
_entity_poly.type
_entity_poly.pdbx_seq_one_letter_code
_entity_poly.pdbx_strand_id
1 'polypeptide(L)'
;MMMNSLKKMAVAAAALCALTVAPLAQAGMVTFDIKWANASGVDTAFAELTLDSLLIDTGPAVPRPIDISRVTGLKLTVSGAANGNGVFGKQDFSSILFYAMAPMDFSRELIGQRVVVGSDPRGITTFGDADGISGGFAFFARELTTPSSVRPFALVTDRTADYSDFLTVRSIIARDGVSAVPEPATYAMLLVGLALVAARARSKNRG
;
A
#
# COMPACT_ATOMS: atom_id res chain seq x y z
N MET A 1 29.16 44.05 -19.01
CA MET A 1 28.00 43.48 -19.75
C MET A 1 27.78 41.97 -19.55
N MET A 2 28.62 41.26 -18.78
CA MET A 2 28.60 39.78 -18.66
C MET A 2 27.71 39.23 -17.53
N MET A 3 27.40 40.06 -16.52
CA MET A 3 26.78 39.66 -15.24
C MET A 3 25.26 39.34 -15.32
N ASN A 4 24.58 39.78 -16.38
CA ASN A 4 23.15 39.52 -16.60
C ASN A 4 22.86 38.16 -17.25
N SER A 5 23.88 37.49 -17.81
CA SER A 5 23.72 36.17 -18.43
C SER A 5 23.78 35.03 -17.41
N LEU A 6 24.68 35.15 -16.41
CA LEU A 6 24.81 34.17 -15.32
C LEU A 6 23.57 34.09 -14.42
N LYS A 7 22.94 35.23 -14.10
CA LYS A 7 21.70 35.24 -13.31
C LYS A 7 20.53 34.54 -14.01
N LYS A 8 20.49 34.56 -15.35
CA LYS A 8 19.44 33.90 -16.15
C LYS A 8 19.67 32.39 -16.26
N MET A 9 20.92 31.93 -16.29
CA MET A 9 21.25 30.50 -16.28
C MET A 9 21.00 29.83 -14.92
N ALA A 10 21.23 30.55 -13.82
CA ALA A 10 20.98 30.04 -12.47
C ALA A 10 19.49 29.73 -12.20
N VAL A 11 18.58 30.54 -12.75
CA VAL A 11 17.12 30.33 -12.60
C VAL A 11 16.62 29.13 -13.42
N ALA A 12 17.22 28.87 -14.58
CA ALA A 12 16.88 27.70 -15.41
C ALA A 12 17.36 26.37 -14.80
N ALA A 13 18.51 26.38 -14.11
CA ALA A 13 19.04 25.19 -13.43
C ALA A 13 18.23 24.83 -12.15
N ALA A 14 17.72 25.83 -11.42
CA ALA A 14 16.89 25.61 -10.24
C ALA A 14 15.52 24.98 -10.58
N ALA A 15 14.97 25.27 -11.76
CA ALA A 15 13.71 24.67 -12.22
C ALA A 15 13.87 23.21 -12.68
N LEU A 16 15.07 22.79 -13.10
CA LEU A 16 15.34 21.45 -13.60
C LEU A 16 15.62 20.44 -12.47
N CYS A 17 16.19 20.89 -11.36
CA CYS A 17 16.48 20.03 -10.19
C CYS A 17 15.26 19.69 -9.32
N ALA A 18 14.09 20.29 -9.58
CA ALA A 18 12.84 19.98 -8.86
C ALA A 18 12.06 18.81 -9.47
N LEU A 19 12.54 18.20 -10.57
CA LEU A 19 12.00 16.95 -11.14
C LEU A 19 12.52 15.71 -10.40
N THR A 20 12.68 15.81 -9.08
CA THR A 20 12.85 14.61 -8.25
C THR A 20 11.61 13.76 -8.44
N VAL A 21 11.80 12.59 -9.04
CA VAL A 21 10.80 11.55 -9.28
C VAL A 21 9.96 11.40 -8.02
N ALA A 22 8.77 11.99 -8.00
CA ALA A 22 7.77 11.64 -7.01
C ALA A 22 7.46 10.16 -7.27
N PRO A 23 7.42 9.29 -6.24
CA PRO A 23 6.86 7.98 -6.43
C PRO A 23 5.46 8.18 -7.01
N LEU A 24 5.20 7.61 -8.18
CA LEU A 24 3.88 7.63 -8.79
C LEU A 24 2.91 7.08 -7.75
N ALA A 25 2.02 7.92 -7.23
CA ALA A 25 0.94 7.44 -6.40
C ALA A 25 0.08 6.52 -7.29
N GLN A 26 0.23 5.21 -7.13
CA GLN A 26 -0.59 4.21 -7.81
C GLN A 26 -1.98 4.22 -7.18
N ALA A 27 -2.82 5.15 -7.62
CA ALA A 27 -4.25 5.20 -7.30
C ALA A 27 -5.00 4.28 -8.25
N GLY A 28 -5.71 3.29 -7.73
CA GLY A 28 -6.52 2.38 -8.55
C GLY A 28 -6.86 1.08 -7.86
N MET A 29 -7.64 0.25 -8.56
CA MET A 29 -7.95 -1.10 -8.09
C MET A 29 -6.70 -1.97 -8.12
N VAL A 30 -6.40 -2.64 -7.01
CA VAL A 30 -5.28 -3.54 -6.84
C VAL A 30 -5.77 -4.87 -6.31
N THR A 31 -5.26 -5.98 -6.88
CA THR A 31 -5.52 -7.32 -6.36
C THR A 31 -4.27 -7.83 -5.64
N PHE A 32 -4.41 -8.18 -4.37
CA PHE A 32 -3.34 -8.75 -3.55
C PHE A 32 -3.52 -10.26 -3.42
N ASP A 33 -2.45 -10.98 -3.71
CA ASP A 33 -2.24 -12.36 -3.28
C ASP A 33 -1.65 -12.38 -1.89
N ILE A 34 -2.26 -13.16 -1.01
CA ILE A 34 -1.84 -13.22 0.38
C ILE A 34 -1.70 -14.67 0.80
N LYS A 35 -0.62 -14.98 1.50
CA LYS A 35 -0.34 -16.34 2.00
C LYS A 35 -0.12 -16.31 3.50
N TRP A 36 -0.69 -17.29 4.18
CA TRP A 36 -0.39 -17.58 5.57
C TRP A 36 0.20 -18.97 5.72
N ALA A 37 1.21 -19.06 6.57
CA ALA A 37 1.83 -20.31 6.96
C ALA A 37 1.50 -20.67 8.41
N ASN A 38 1.39 -21.97 8.68
CA ASN A 38 1.32 -22.48 10.05
C ASN A 38 2.69 -22.41 10.74
N ALA A 39 2.78 -22.84 12.01
CA ALA A 39 4.02 -22.83 12.77
C ALA A 39 5.16 -23.70 12.16
N SER A 40 4.82 -24.65 11.28
CA SER A 40 5.80 -25.48 10.56
C SER A 40 6.28 -24.81 9.25
N GLY A 41 5.79 -23.61 8.93
CA GLY A 41 6.15 -22.89 7.70
C GLY A 41 5.42 -23.38 6.44
N VAL A 42 4.38 -24.22 6.60
CA VAL A 42 3.58 -24.73 5.48
C VAL A 42 2.44 -23.75 5.19
N ASP A 43 2.35 -23.30 3.94
CA ASP A 43 1.27 -22.41 3.49
C ASP A 43 -0.08 -23.15 3.61
N THR A 44 -0.94 -22.67 4.51
CA THR A 44 -2.21 -23.30 4.91
C THR A 44 -3.41 -22.45 4.51
N ALA A 45 -3.21 -21.16 4.25
CA ALA A 45 -4.26 -20.28 3.75
C ALA A 45 -3.76 -19.34 2.64
N PHE A 46 -4.64 -19.07 1.68
CA PHE A 46 -4.40 -18.24 0.51
C PHE A 46 -5.57 -17.30 0.30
N ALA A 47 -5.31 -16.01 0.11
CA ALA A 47 -6.36 -15.05 -0.24
C ALA A 47 -6.04 -14.27 -1.51
N GLU A 48 -7.09 -13.96 -2.25
CA GLU A 48 -7.12 -12.94 -3.30
C GLU A 48 -8.00 -11.80 -2.79
N LEU A 49 -7.42 -10.60 -2.63
CA LEU A 49 -8.07 -9.41 -2.10
C LEU A 49 -7.99 -8.27 -3.12
N THR A 50 -9.12 -7.84 -3.66
CA THR A 50 -9.19 -6.73 -4.62
C THR A 50 -9.84 -5.51 -3.96
N LEU A 51 -9.14 -4.39 -3.91
CA LEU A 51 -9.61 -3.13 -3.33
C LEU A 51 -8.94 -1.92 -3.99
N ASP A 52 -9.50 -0.73 -3.80
CA ASP A 52 -8.85 0.53 -4.21
C ASP A 52 -7.65 0.82 -3.30
N SER A 53 -6.45 0.99 -3.85
CA SER A 53 -5.22 1.26 -3.11
C SER A 53 -5.32 2.49 -2.20
N LEU A 54 -6.18 3.45 -2.54
CA LEU A 54 -6.43 4.64 -1.71
C LEU A 54 -7.09 4.32 -0.37
N LEU A 55 -7.59 3.09 -0.19
CA LEU A 55 -8.11 2.60 1.09
C LEU A 55 -7.00 2.16 2.05
N ILE A 56 -5.78 1.93 1.55
CA ILE A 56 -4.65 1.52 2.36
C ILE A 56 -3.96 2.78 2.90
N ASP A 57 -4.01 2.94 4.22
CA ASP A 57 -3.28 4.02 4.88
C ASP A 57 -1.77 3.71 4.83
N THR A 58 -1.00 4.44 4.02
CA THR A 58 0.47 4.28 3.91
C THR A 58 1.25 5.46 4.51
N GLY A 59 0.67 6.12 5.51
CA GLY A 59 1.27 7.26 6.20
C GLY A 59 1.06 7.15 7.71
N PRO A 60 1.74 8.00 8.51
CA PRO A 60 1.56 8.00 9.96
C PRO A 60 0.14 8.47 10.30
N ALA A 61 -0.76 7.51 10.50
CA ALA A 61 -2.16 7.73 10.81
C ALA A 61 -2.62 6.71 11.85
N VAL A 62 -3.69 7.04 12.57
CA VAL A 62 -4.39 6.05 13.41
C VAL A 62 -4.99 5.01 12.47
N PRO A 63 -4.66 3.71 12.60
CA PRO A 63 -5.17 2.68 11.72
C PRO A 63 -6.69 2.61 11.77
N ARG A 64 -7.34 2.50 10.60
CA ARG A 64 -8.79 2.38 10.50
C ARG A 64 -9.16 1.10 9.76
N PRO A 65 -10.11 0.30 10.28
CA PRO A 65 -10.66 -0.81 9.53
C PRO A 65 -11.35 -0.32 8.26
N ILE A 66 -11.07 -1.00 7.15
CA ILE A 66 -11.76 -0.87 5.87
C ILE A 66 -13.03 -1.71 5.97
N ASP A 67 -14.19 -1.07 5.89
CA ASP A 67 -15.48 -1.77 5.82
C ASP A 67 -15.52 -2.69 4.61
N ILE A 68 -16.00 -3.93 4.80
CA ILE A 68 -16.02 -4.95 3.74
C ILE A 68 -16.83 -4.54 2.51
N SER A 69 -17.78 -3.61 2.65
CA SER A 69 -18.54 -3.04 1.55
C SER A 69 -17.68 -2.28 0.54
N ARG A 70 -16.52 -1.75 0.97
CA ARG A 70 -15.57 -0.99 0.14
C ARG A 70 -14.55 -1.89 -0.57
N VAL A 71 -14.47 -3.16 -0.18
CA VAL A 71 -13.63 -4.17 -0.84
C VAL A 71 -14.35 -4.63 -2.10
N THR A 72 -13.67 -4.77 -3.23
CA THR A 72 -14.30 -5.21 -4.48
C THR A 72 -14.38 -6.73 -4.54
N GLY A 73 -13.28 -7.42 -4.22
CA GLY A 73 -13.19 -8.88 -4.25
C GLY A 73 -12.47 -9.41 -3.02
N LEU A 74 -12.95 -10.52 -2.47
CA LEU A 74 -12.23 -11.28 -1.45
C LEU A 74 -12.58 -12.75 -1.62
N LYS A 75 -11.54 -13.58 -1.73
CA LYS A 75 -11.64 -15.04 -1.63
C LYS A 75 -10.49 -15.54 -0.78
N LEU A 76 -10.80 -16.05 0.41
CA LEU A 76 -9.85 -16.73 1.29
C LEU A 76 -10.10 -18.24 1.21
N THR A 77 -9.06 -19.02 0.95
CA THR A 77 -9.10 -20.49 1.01
C THR A 77 -8.21 -20.96 2.14
N VAL A 78 -8.76 -21.75 3.06
CA VAL A 78 -8.02 -22.41 4.14
C VAL A 78 -8.06 -23.90 3.91
N SER A 79 -6.89 -24.55 3.90
CA SER A 79 -6.75 -25.98 3.66
C SER A 79 -5.61 -26.57 4.48
N GLY A 80 -5.80 -27.77 5.01
CA GLY A 80 -4.79 -28.44 5.83
C GLY A 80 -4.76 -27.96 7.28
N ALA A 81 -5.75 -27.17 7.70
CA ALA A 81 -5.93 -26.79 9.10
C ALA A 81 -6.63 -27.90 9.90
N ALA A 82 -6.42 -27.96 11.21
CA ALA A 82 -7.15 -28.88 12.09
C ALA A 82 -8.66 -28.58 12.13
N ASN A 83 -9.04 -27.30 12.11
CA ASN A 83 -10.41 -26.79 12.09
C ASN A 83 -10.52 -25.57 11.16
N GLY A 84 -11.72 -25.24 10.69
CA GLY A 84 -11.95 -24.02 9.89
C GLY A 84 -11.44 -24.06 8.44
N ASN A 85 -11.29 -25.26 7.85
CA ASN A 85 -11.03 -25.38 6.42
C ASN A 85 -12.24 -24.92 5.61
N GLY A 86 -12.00 -24.29 4.46
CA GLY A 86 -13.08 -23.84 3.60
C GLY A 86 -12.68 -22.73 2.64
N VAL A 87 -13.67 -22.23 1.91
CA VAL A 87 -13.56 -21.06 1.05
C VAL A 87 -14.50 -19.99 1.59
N PHE A 88 -13.96 -18.83 1.89
CA PHE A 88 -14.64 -17.70 2.50
C PHE A 88 -14.60 -16.50 1.54
N GLY A 89 -15.74 -15.85 1.37
CA GLY A 89 -15.89 -14.66 0.55
C GLY A 89 -16.12 -13.41 1.39
N LYS A 90 -16.32 -12.27 0.72
CA LYS A 90 -16.61 -10.99 1.38
C LYS A 90 -17.72 -11.06 2.43
N GLN A 91 -18.78 -11.82 2.17
CA GLN A 91 -19.94 -11.94 3.05
C GLN A 91 -19.59 -12.48 4.44
N ASP A 92 -18.48 -13.21 4.57
CA ASP A 92 -18.07 -13.85 5.82
C ASP A 92 -17.31 -12.89 6.75
N PHE A 93 -16.93 -11.71 6.24
CA PHE A 93 -16.13 -10.71 6.95
C PHE A 93 -16.92 -9.42 7.18
N SER A 94 -16.60 -8.71 8.27
CA SER A 94 -17.16 -7.41 8.61
C SER A 94 -16.26 -6.27 8.10
N SER A 95 -14.95 -6.44 8.21
CA SER A 95 -13.94 -5.44 7.86
C SER A 95 -12.56 -6.06 7.71
N ILE A 96 -11.63 -5.27 7.18
CA ILE A 96 -10.23 -5.62 6.97
C ILE A 96 -9.36 -4.50 7.54
N LEU A 97 -8.28 -4.82 8.22
CA LEU A 97 -7.24 -3.85 8.56
C LEU A 97 -6.12 -3.98 7.53
N PHE A 98 -5.75 -2.89 6.86
CA PHE A 98 -4.58 -2.87 5.97
C PHE A 98 -3.98 -1.47 5.98
N TYR A 99 -2.85 -1.31 6.67
CA TYR A 99 -2.14 -0.04 6.77
C TYR A 99 -0.64 -0.27 6.94
N ALA A 100 0.17 0.70 6.51
CA ALA A 100 1.60 0.80 6.75
C ALA A 100 1.93 2.20 7.25
N MET A 101 2.92 2.32 8.13
CA MET A 101 3.30 3.62 8.73
C MET A 101 4.30 4.41 7.86
N ALA A 102 4.56 3.95 6.63
CA ALA A 102 5.36 4.61 5.62
C ALA A 102 4.87 4.21 4.21
N PRO A 103 5.27 4.94 3.15
CA PRO A 103 4.96 4.56 1.77
C PRO A 103 5.46 3.14 1.45
N MET A 104 4.63 2.37 0.76
CA MET A 104 4.90 0.98 0.36
C MET A 104 5.09 0.89 -1.15
N ASP A 105 5.98 0.01 -1.60
CA ASP A 105 6.16 -0.31 -3.01
C ASP A 105 5.32 -1.53 -3.37
N PHE A 106 4.18 -1.33 -4.03
CA PHE A 106 3.29 -2.43 -4.43
C PHE A 106 3.82 -3.26 -5.61
N SER A 107 4.95 -2.90 -6.21
CA SER A 107 5.56 -3.70 -7.29
C SER A 107 6.37 -4.91 -6.81
N ARG A 108 6.52 -5.06 -5.49
CA ARG A 108 7.32 -6.11 -4.86
C ARG A 108 6.57 -6.72 -3.68
N GLU A 109 7.10 -7.82 -3.14
CA GLU A 109 6.64 -8.40 -1.88
C GLU A 109 6.56 -7.32 -0.78
N LEU A 110 5.40 -7.18 -0.14
CA LEU A 110 5.17 -6.20 0.92
C LEU A 110 5.80 -6.63 2.23
N ILE A 111 5.73 -7.93 2.56
CA ILE A 111 6.31 -8.46 3.78
C ILE A 111 7.84 -8.31 3.73
N GLY A 112 8.41 -7.71 4.78
CA GLY A 112 9.83 -7.42 4.88
C GLY A 112 10.27 -6.12 4.20
N GLN A 113 9.37 -5.34 3.58
CA GLN A 113 9.72 -4.00 3.12
C GLN A 113 10.07 -3.11 4.32
N ARG A 114 11.12 -2.32 4.17
CA ARG A 114 11.54 -1.38 5.21
C ARG A 114 10.52 -0.27 5.36
N VAL A 115 10.03 -0.10 6.58
CA VAL A 115 9.17 1.00 7.01
C VAL A 115 10.00 1.90 7.92
N VAL A 116 10.06 3.19 7.61
CA VAL A 116 10.76 4.16 8.46
C VAL A 116 9.70 5.03 9.14
N VAL A 117 9.44 4.75 10.41
CA VAL A 117 8.43 5.47 11.19
C VAL A 117 9.11 6.54 12.04
N GLY A 118 9.13 7.78 11.54
CA GLY A 118 9.60 8.93 12.29
C GLY A 118 10.98 8.74 12.96
N SER A 119 11.09 9.15 14.23
CA SER A 119 12.30 9.04 15.05
C SER A 119 12.35 7.75 15.88
N ASP A 120 11.83 6.62 15.37
CA ASP A 120 11.89 5.33 16.08
C ASP A 120 13.36 5.01 16.46
N PRO A 121 13.67 4.84 17.75
CA PRO A 121 15.03 4.55 18.21
C PRO A 121 15.60 3.22 17.66
N ARG A 122 14.76 2.34 17.10
CA ARG A 122 15.19 1.09 16.44
C ARG A 122 15.75 1.31 15.03
N GLY A 123 15.49 2.48 14.41
CA GLY A 123 16.08 2.92 13.14
C GLY A 123 15.69 2.13 11.88
N ILE A 124 15.13 0.92 12.03
CA ILE A 124 14.72 0.02 10.95
C ILE A 124 13.57 -0.85 11.48
N THR A 125 12.34 -0.66 10.98
CA THR A 125 11.28 -1.66 11.12
C THR A 125 10.89 -2.17 9.73
N THR A 126 10.27 -3.34 9.66
CA THR A 126 9.82 -3.92 8.40
C THR A 126 8.33 -4.27 8.46
N PHE A 127 7.63 -4.06 7.35
CA PHE A 127 6.23 -4.40 7.25
C PHE A 127 6.05 -5.92 7.42
N GLY A 128 5.18 -6.33 8.34
CA GLY A 128 5.06 -7.74 8.74
C GLY A 128 5.77 -8.08 10.04
N ASP A 129 6.60 -7.17 10.58
CA ASP A 129 7.01 -7.26 11.97
C ASP A 129 5.74 -7.13 12.83
N ALA A 130 5.45 -8.14 13.65
CA ALA A 130 4.33 -8.12 14.59
C ALA A 130 4.57 -7.15 15.77
N ASP A 131 5.18 -6.00 15.49
CA ASP A 131 5.59 -4.98 16.45
C ASP A 131 4.51 -3.91 16.68
N GLY A 132 3.45 -3.91 15.85
CA GLY A 132 2.35 -2.96 15.91
C GLY A 132 2.71 -1.54 15.47
N ILE A 133 3.93 -1.33 14.98
CA ILE A 133 4.49 -0.01 14.64
C ILE A 133 4.76 0.10 13.14
N SER A 134 5.23 -0.97 12.49
CA SER A 134 5.53 -0.96 11.05
C SER A 134 4.27 -0.92 10.16
N GLY A 135 3.17 -1.50 10.64
CA GLY A 135 1.92 -1.62 9.91
C GLY A 135 1.07 -2.74 10.47
N GLY A 136 0.00 -3.08 9.75
CA GLY A 136 -0.85 -4.20 10.12
C GLY A 136 -1.73 -4.67 8.98
N PHE A 137 -1.91 -5.99 8.95
CA PHE A 137 -2.85 -6.68 8.08
C PHE A 137 -3.74 -7.63 8.89
N ALA A 138 -5.06 -7.52 8.78
CA ALA A 138 -6.00 -8.35 9.54
C ALA A 138 -7.34 -8.52 8.84
N PHE A 139 -7.98 -9.68 9.00
CA PHE A 139 -9.38 -9.90 8.62
C PHE A 139 -10.26 -10.03 9.87
N PHE A 140 -11.44 -9.40 9.87
CA PHE A 140 -12.38 -9.50 10.99
C PHE A 140 -13.65 -10.22 10.55
N ALA A 141 -13.82 -11.46 11.03
CA ALA A 141 -14.98 -12.29 10.70
C ALA A 141 -16.29 -11.75 11.29
N ARG A 142 -17.41 -12.06 10.64
CA ARG A 142 -18.76 -11.89 11.21
C ARG A 142 -19.12 -13.02 12.15
N GLU A 143 -18.83 -14.24 11.73
CA GLU A 143 -19.13 -15.46 12.47
C GLU A 143 -17.90 -15.97 13.22
N LEU A 144 -18.13 -16.83 14.22
CA LEU A 144 -17.02 -17.42 14.99
C LEU A 144 -16.31 -18.55 14.22
N THR A 145 -17.01 -19.24 13.32
CA THR A 145 -16.48 -20.34 12.50
C THR A 145 -15.71 -19.88 11.27
N THR A 146 -15.71 -18.57 10.98
CA THR A 146 -14.94 -17.98 9.88
C THR A 146 -13.54 -17.59 10.37
N PRO A 147 -12.49 -17.79 9.56
CA PRO A 147 -11.15 -17.35 9.91
C PRO A 147 -11.11 -15.88 10.27
N SER A 148 -10.44 -15.53 11.36
CA SER A 148 -10.38 -14.16 11.86
C SER A 148 -9.02 -13.88 12.44
N SER A 149 -8.58 -12.63 12.32
CA SER A 149 -7.35 -12.19 12.93
C SER A 149 -7.50 -11.99 14.43
N VAL A 150 -6.45 -12.38 15.15
CA VAL A 150 -6.29 -12.21 16.60
C VAL A 150 -5.28 -11.11 16.95
N ARG A 151 -4.38 -10.80 16.02
CA ARG A 151 -3.44 -9.67 16.03
C ARG A 151 -3.02 -9.37 14.58
N PRO A 152 -2.41 -8.21 14.31
CA PRO A 152 -1.85 -7.94 12.98
C PRO A 152 -0.95 -9.08 12.50
N PHE A 153 -1.09 -9.43 11.22
CA PHE A 153 -0.37 -10.50 10.53
C PHE A 153 -0.60 -11.92 11.06
N ALA A 154 -1.57 -12.12 11.97
CA ALA A 154 -1.93 -13.44 12.47
C ALA A 154 -3.43 -13.73 12.27
N LEU A 155 -3.74 -14.96 11.89
CA LEU A 155 -5.08 -15.47 11.62
C LEU A 155 -5.30 -16.74 12.43
N VAL A 156 -6.49 -16.91 13.02
CA VAL A 156 -6.97 -18.22 13.47
C VAL A 156 -8.04 -18.71 12.51
N THR A 157 -8.06 -20.02 12.26
CA THR A 157 -8.94 -20.62 11.25
C THR A 157 -10.38 -20.80 11.71
N ASP A 158 -10.61 -20.95 13.02
CA ASP A 158 -11.93 -21.08 13.66
C ASP A 158 -11.84 -20.58 15.10
N ARG A 159 -12.65 -19.60 15.51
CA ARG A 159 -12.61 -19.04 16.88
C ARG A 159 -13.42 -19.85 17.90
N THR A 160 -14.17 -20.84 17.46
CA THR A 160 -14.94 -21.73 18.35
C THR A 160 -14.14 -22.95 18.81
N ALA A 161 -13.00 -23.22 18.18
CA ALA A 161 -12.22 -24.43 18.41
C ALA A 161 -10.95 -24.14 19.23
N ASP A 162 -10.78 -24.88 20.33
CA ASP A 162 -9.58 -24.83 21.18
C ASP A 162 -8.31 -25.30 20.45
N TYR A 163 -8.46 -26.08 19.38
CA TYR A 163 -7.39 -26.56 18.50
C TYR A 163 -7.43 -25.87 17.12
N SER A 164 -7.75 -24.58 17.09
CA SER A 164 -7.64 -23.79 15.87
C SER A 164 -6.19 -23.46 15.54
N ASP A 165 -5.86 -23.50 14.25
CA ASP A 165 -4.50 -23.25 13.83
C ASP A 165 -4.23 -21.76 13.78
N PHE A 166 -3.10 -21.35 14.37
CA PHE A 166 -2.56 -20.00 14.24
C PHE A 166 -1.69 -19.93 13.01
N LEU A 167 -2.11 -19.12 12.05
CA LEU A 167 -1.42 -18.88 10.80
C LEU A 167 -0.82 -17.48 10.80
N THR A 168 0.40 -17.34 10.28
CA THR A 168 1.11 -16.06 10.18
C THR A 168 1.24 -15.67 8.71
N VAL A 169 0.96 -14.40 8.38
CA VAL A 169 1.15 -13.87 7.03
C VAL A 169 2.62 -14.00 6.65
N ARG A 170 2.87 -14.60 5.48
CA ARG A 170 4.20 -14.85 4.96
C ARG A 170 4.50 -14.05 3.69
N SER A 171 3.45 -13.72 2.93
CA SER A 171 3.56 -13.03 1.65
C SER A 171 2.31 -12.22 1.39
N ILE A 172 2.50 -10.99 0.90
CA ILE A 172 1.49 -10.12 0.30
C ILE A 172 2.11 -9.55 -0.98
N ILE A 173 1.56 -9.91 -2.14
CA ILE A 173 2.03 -9.46 -3.46
C ILE A 173 0.86 -8.87 -4.22
N ALA A 174 0.99 -7.69 -4.80
CA ALA A 174 -0.01 -7.18 -5.74
C ALA A 174 0.16 -7.87 -7.11
N ARG A 175 -0.88 -8.57 -7.58
CA ARG A 175 -1.04 -9.01 -8.97
C ARG A 175 -1.57 -7.83 -9.78
N ASP A 176 -0.93 -7.60 -10.92
CA ASP A 176 -1.16 -6.49 -11.84
C ASP A 176 -0.65 -5.15 -11.29
N GLY A 177 0.47 -4.70 -11.89
CA GLY A 177 0.96 -3.35 -11.71
C GLY A 177 -0.18 -2.39 -12.02
N VAL A 178 -0.65 -1.70 -10.97
CA VAL A 178 -1.69 -0.68 -11.04
C VAL A 178 -1.39 0.14 -12.28
N SER A 179 -2.32 0.16 -13.25
CA SER A 179 -2.19 1.02 -14.42
C SER A 179 -1.90 2.40 -13.88
N ALA A 180 -0.68 2.90 -14.07
CA ALA A 180 -0.34 4.26 -13.70
C ALA A 180 -1.44 5.11 -14.34
N VAL A 181 -2.24 5.79 -13.51
CA VAL A 181 -3.22 6.72 -14.03
C VAL A 181 -2.41 7.64 -14.93
N PRO A 182 -2.65 7.66 -16.25
CA PRO A 182 -1.92 8.54 -17.13
C PRO A 182 -2.18 9.93 -16.58
N GLU A 183 -1.19 10.63 -16.01
CA GLU A 183 -1.43 11.93 -15.39
C GLU A 183 -2.09 12.84 -16.45
N PRO A 184 -3.42 13.04 -16.41
CA PRO A 184 -4.08 13.72 -17.49
C PRO A 184 -3.91 15.20 -17.18
N ALA A 185 -3.27 15.91 -18.08
CA ALA A 185 -3.16 17.36 -18.10
C ALA A 185 -2.21 18.05 -17.10
N THR A 186 -1.75 17.47 -15.99
CA THR A 186 -0.86 18.22 -15.05
C THR A 186 0.47 18.61 -15.69
N TYR A 187 1.18 17.67 -16.32
CA TYR A 187 2.42 17.99 -17.05
C TYR A 187 2.17 18.87 -18.27
N ALA A 188 1.08 18.63 -19.00
CA ALA A 188 0.72 19.46 -20.14
C ALA A 188 0.44 20.91 -19.70
N MET A 189 -0.28 21.10 -18.60
CA MET A 189 -0.58 22.42 -18.01
C MET A 189 0.68 23.08 -17.45
N LEU A 190 1.60 22.33 -16.83
CA LEU A 190 2.88 22.85 -16.38
C LEU A 190 3.74 23.31 -17.56
N LEU A 191 3.85 22.49 -18.61
CA LEU A 191 4.61 22.83 -19.81
C LEU A 191 3.98 24.01 -20.57
N VAL A 192 2.66 24.05 -20.69
CA VAL A 192 1.91 25.18 -21.27
C VAL A 192 2.12 26.45 -20.44
N GLY A 193 2.06 26.34 -19.11
CA GLY A 193 2.32 27.43 -18.18
C GLY A 193 3.73 27.99 -18.34
N LEU A 194 4.75 27.12 -18.38
CA LEU A 194 6.14 27.50 -18.61
C LEU A 194 6.36 28.13 -20.01
N ALA A 195 5.70 27.59 -21.05
CA ALA A 195 5.75 28.15 -22.39
C ALA A 195 5.14 29.56 -22.46
N LEU A 196 4.01 29.80 -21.78
CA LEU A 196 3.38 31.12 -21.70
C LEU A 196 4.24 32.13 -20.94
N VAL A 197 4.88 31.72 -19.83
CA VAL A 197 5.82 32.57 -19.09
C VAL A 197 7.03 32.93 -19.95
N ALA A 198 7.60 31.97 -20.69
CA ALA A 198 8.72 32.21 -21.59
C ALA A 198 8.34 33.15 -22.75
N ALA A 199 7.15 32.98 -23.34
CA ALA A 199 6.64 33.86 -24.40
C ALA A 199 6.47 35.31 -23.89
N ARG A 200 5.92 35.48 -22.69
CA ARG A 200 5.72 36.80 -22.07
C ARG A 200 7.03 37.47 -21.66
N ALA A 201 8.01 36.72 -21.18
CA ALA A 201 9.35 37.26 -20.89
C ALA A 201 10.08 37.72 -22.17
N ARG A 202 9.84 37.06 -23.31
CA ARG A 202 10.44 37.41 -24.60
C ARG A 202 9.83 38.65 -25.24
N SER A 203 8.53 38.90 -25.05
CA SER A 203 7.89 40.12 -25.56
C SER A 203 8.37 41.38 -24.84
N LYS A 204 8.62 41.29 -23.52
CA LYS A 204 9.07 42.44 -22.71
C LYS A 204 10.52 42.87 -22.97
N ASN A 205 11.36 42.00 -23.54
CA ASN A 205 12.75 42.33 -23.92
C ASN A 205 12.88 42.83 -25.38
N ARG A 206 11.77 42.90 -26.13
CA ARG A 206 11.76 43.31 -27.55
C ARG A 206 11.13 44.68 -27.79
N GLY A 207 10.70 45.37 -26.74
CA GLY A 207 10.38 46.80 -26.74
C GLY A 207 11.40 47.53 -25.87
#